data_AF-T1DVB0-F1
#
_entry.id   AF-T1DVB0-F1
#
_cell.length_a   1.000
_cell.length_b   1.000
_cell.length_c   1.000
_cell.angle_alpha   90.00
_cell.angle_beta   90.00
_cell.angle_gamma   90.00
#
_symmetry.space_group_name_H-M   'P 1'
#
loop_
_entity.id
_entity.type
_entity.pdbx_description
1 polymer ?
#
loop_
_entity_poly.entity_id
_entity_poly.type
_entity_poly.pdbx_seq_one_letter_code
_entity_poly.pdbx_strand_id
1 'polypeptide(L)' 'MILCKKYCGNDGTDGLRHTTLWNGNNFVDVQNKTNYNYLLELIWNDSFGNTHIYHSSNFQFWELKD' A
#
# COMPACT_ATOMS: atom_id res chain seq x y z
N MET A 1 -2.69 -15.03 11.05
CA MET A 1 -1.97 -14.07 10.16
C MET A 1 -3.02 -13.26 9.40
N ILE A 2 -2.83 -11.99 9.02
CA ILE A 2 -3.90 -11.20 8.37
C ILE A 2 -3.54 -10.90 6.92
N LEU A 3 -4.41 -11.23 5.97
CA LEU A 3 -4.29 -10.75 4.58
C LEU A 3 -4.81 -9.32 4.51
N CYS A 4 -4.02 -8.40 3.96
CA CYS A 4 -4.38 -7.00 3.77
C CYS A 4 -4.40 -6.68 2.28
N LYS A 5 -5.53 -6.17 1.77
CA LYS A 5 -5.65 -5.60 0.44
C LYS A 5 -5.85 -4.09 0.54
N LYS A 6 -4.97 -3.34 -0.12
CA LYS A 6 -4.98 -1.87 -0.20
C LYS A 6 -5.38 -1.42 -1.60
N TYR A 7 -6.11 -0.31 -1.66
CA TYR A 7 -6.31 0.48 -2.87
C TYR A 7 -5.73 1.89 -2.65
N CYS A 8 -4.86 2.35 -3.53
CA CYS A 8 -4.33 3.72 -3.56
C CYS A 8 -4.73 4.35 -4.88
N GLY A 9 -5.74 5.22 -4.88
CA GLY A 9 -6.07 6.03 -6.06
C GLY A 9 -5.28 7.33 -6.05
N ASN A 10 -4.87 7.78 -7.23
CA ASN A 10 -4.71 9.22 -7.48
C ASN A 10 -6.00 9.68 -8.20
N ASP A 11 -6.40 10.94 -8.05
CA ASP A 11 -7.67 11.50 -8.53
C ASP A 11 -7.84 11.42 -10.07
N GLY A 12 -8.05 10.22 -10.62
CA GLY A 12 -8.30 9.98 -12.05
C GLY A 12 -7.48 8.88 -12.73
N THR A 13 -6.59 8.14 -12.05
CA THR A 13 -5.85 7.00 -12.64
C THR A 13 -6.08 5.71 -11.88
N ASP A 14 -6.00 4.57 -12.60
CA ASP A 14 -6.17 3.21 -12.09
C ASP A 14 -5.38 3.03 -10.79
N GLY A 15 -6.10 3.03 -9.67
CA GLY A 15 -5.47 3.03 -8.36
C GLY A 15 -4.56 1.82 -8.15
N LEU A 16 -3.37 2.05 -7.60
CA LEU A 16 -2.44 1.01 -7.16
C LEU A 16 -3.13 0.08 -6.18
N ARG A 17 -3.30 -1.18 -6.56
CA ARG A 17 -3.82 -2.24 -5.71
C ARG A 17 -2.64 -3.05 -5.18
N HIS A 18 -2.56 -3.17 -3.86
CA HIS A 18 -1.48 -3.93 -3.22
C HIS A 18 -2.06 -4.96 -2.26
N THR A 19 -1.54 -6.19 -2.28
CA THR A 19 -1.96 -7.24 -1.35
C THR A 19 -0.74 -7.78 -0.60
N THR A 20 -0.79 -7.78 0.72
CA THR A 20 0.33 -8.20 1.58
C THR A 20 -0.20 -8.88 2.83
N LEU A 21 0.70 -9.51 3.59
CA LEU A 21 0.40 -10.10 4.89
C LEU A 21 0.74 -9.10 5.99
N TRP A 22 -0.10 -9.05 7.02
CA TRP A 22 0.10 -8.30 8.25
C TRP A 22 0.38 -9.26 9.40
N ASN A 23 1.47 -9.00 10.13
CA ASN A 23 1.93 -9.85 11.22
C ASN A 23 1.61 -9.31 12.62
N GLY A 24 0.78 -8.28 12.73
CA GLY A 24 0.42 -7.64 14.00
C GLY A 24 1.19 -6.35 14.28
N ASN A 25 2.37 -6.18 13.68
CA ASN A 25 3.22 -5.00 13.87
C ASN A 25 3.47 -4.24 12.56
N ASN A 26 3.72 -4.95 11.45
CA ASN A 26 3.96 -4.35 10.14
C ASN A 26 3.47 -5.25 9.00
N PHE A 27 3.47 -4.71 7.77
CA PHE A 27 3.35 -5.51 6.57
C PHE A 27 4.64 -6.32 6.33
N VAL A 28 4.49 -7.59 5.98
CA VAL A 28 5.60 -8.53 5.83
C VAL A 28 6.58 -8.10 4.72
N ASP A 29 6.08 -7.55 3.62
CA ASP A 29 6.90 -7.07 2.51
C ASP A 29 7.65 -5.76 2.82
N VAL A 30 7.07 -4.90 3.66
CA VAL A 30 7.76 -3.72 4.21
C VAL A 30 8.88 -4.15 5.14
N GLN A 31 8.61 -5.10 6.04
CA GLN A 31 9.63 -5.66 6.93
C GLN A 31 10.79 -6.30 6.13
N ASN A 32 10.46 -6.96 5.02
CA ASN A 32 11.46 -7.58 4.13
C ASN A 32 12.12 -6.60 3.16
N LYS A 33 11.77 -5.30 3.21
CA LYS A 33 12.30 -4.25 2.32
C LYS A 33 12.07 -4.53 0.83
N THR A 34 11.09 -5.37 0.50
CA THR A 34 10.69 -5.63 -0.89
C THR A 34 9.63 -4.66 -1.36
N ASN A 35 9.10 -3.83 -0.45
CA ASN A 35 8.08 -2.85 -0.78
C ASN A 35 8.09 -1.61 0.12
N TYR A 36 7.41 -0.57 -0.31
CA TYR A 36 7.26 0.69 0.42
C TYR A 36 6.22 0.57 1.54
N ASN A 37 6.41 1.33 2.62
CA ASN A 37 5.41 1.41 3.67
C ASN A 37 4.22 2.24 3.20
N TYR A 38 3.22 1.55 2.69
CA TYR A 38 2.00 2.13 2.17
C TYR A 38 1.01 2.61 3.24
N LEU A 39 1.31 2.55 4.55
CA LEU A 39 0.56 3.35 5.54
C LEU A 39 0.94 4.82 5.45
N LEU A 40 2.11 5.12 4.91
CA LEU A 40 2.60 6.47 4.73
C LEU A 40 2.13 7.03 3.38
N GLU A 41 2.04 8.34 3.31
CA GLU A 41 1.86 9.07 2.06
C GLU A 41 3.08 8.82 1.16
N LEU A 42 2.82 8.36 -0.06
CA LEU A 42 3.88 8.17 -1.05
C LEU A 42 3.87 9.38 -1.99
N ILE A 43 4.94 10.16 -1.95
CA ILE A 43 5.18 11.27 -2.86
C ILE A 43 6.27 10.85 -3.83
N TRP A 44 5.99 10.91 -5.14
CA TRP A 44 7.02 10.71 -6.17
C TRP A 44 6.84 11.69 -7.32
N ASN A 45 7.95 12.08 -7.94
CA ASN A 45 7.95 12.92 -9.14
C ASN A 45 8.21 12.04 -10.35
N ASP A 46 7.38 12.17 -11.39
CA ASP A 46 7.63 11.48 -12.65
C ASP A 46 8.71 12.21 -13.49
N SER A 47 9.14 11.58 -14.59
CA SER A 47 10.15 12.15 -15.49
C SER A 47 9.69 13.41 -16.24
N PHE A 48 8.41 13.78 -16.14
CA PHE A 48 7.83 14.99 -16.71
C PHE A 48 7.72 16.13 -15.69
N GLY A 49 8.13 15.88 -14.44
CA GLY A 49 8.10 16.86 -13.35
C GLY A 49 6.75 16.96 -12.63
N ASN A 50 5.82 16.03 -12.88
CA ASN A 50 4.56 16.01 -12.13
C ASN A 50 4.77 15.32 -10.78
N THR A 51 4.26 15.93 -9.72
CA THR A 51 4.18 15.32 -8.40
C THR A 51 2.93 14.47 -8.31
N HIS A 52 3.12 13.22 -7.91
CA HIS A 52 2.05 12.27 -7.65
C HIS A 52 2.02 11.97 -6.15
N ILE A 53 0.85 12.12 -5.56
CA ILE A 53 0.62 11.88 -4.15
C ILE A 53 -0.35 10.70 -4.05
N TYR A 54 0.10 9.61 -3.44
CA TYR A 54 -0.77 8.48 -3.15
C TYR A 54 -1.18 8.51 -1.69
N HIS A 55 -2.45 8.83 -1.46
CA HIS A 55 -3.07 8.68 -0.16
C HIS A 55 -3.63 7.27 0.02
N SER A 56 -3.43 6.74 1.21
CA SER A 56 -3.95 5.46 1.64
C SER A 56 -5.40 5.61 2.05
N SER A 57 -6.34 5.32 1.16
CA SER A 57 -7.76 5.59 1.45
C SER A 57 -8.58 4.36 1.81
N ASN A 58 -8.17 3.14 1.44
CA ASN A 58 -8.96 1.92 1.72
C ASN A 58 -8.11 0.69 2.03
N PHE A 59 -8.37 0.07 3.18
CA PHE A 59 -7.78 -1.20 3.60
C PHE A 59 -8.87 -2.24 3.86
N GLN A 60 -8.67 -3.44 3.36
CA GLN A 60 -9.49 -4.60 3.65
C GLN A 60 -8.62 -5.67 4.32
N PHE A 61 -9.09 -6.21 5.44
CA PHE A 61 -8.36 -7.19 6.24
C PHE A 61 -9.15 -8.49 6.33
N TRP A 62 -8.46 -9.63 6.17
CA TRP A 62 -9.00 -10.96 6.40
C TRP A 62 -8.11 -11.70 7.38
N GLU A 63 -8.67 -12.16 8.49
CA GLU A 63 -7.97 -13.04 9.41
C GLU A 63 -7.83 -14.42 8.78
N LEU A 64 -6.58 -14.88 8.64
CA LEU A 64 -6.26 -16.23 8.23
C LEU A 64 -6.26 -17.10 9.50
N LYS A 65 -7.21 -18.03 9.56
CA LYS A 65 -7.20 -19.13 10.53
C LYS A 65 -6.19 -20.18 10.06
N ASP A 66 -5.54 -20.80 11.03
CA ASP A 66 -4.67 -21.96 10.81
C ASP A 66 -5.43 -23.12 10.15
#